data_AF-A0A7W5C5C9-F1
#
_entry.id   AF-A0A7W5C5C9-F1
#
_cell.length_a   1.000
_cell.length_b   1.000
_cell.length_c   1.000
_cell.angle_alpha   90.00
_cell.angle_beta   90.00
_cell.angle_gamma   90.00
#
_symmetry.space_group_name_H-M   'P 1'
#
loop_
_entity.id
_entity.type
_entity.pdbx_description
1 polymer ?
#
loop_
_entity_poly.entity_id
_entity_poly.type
_entity_poly.pdbx_seq_one_letter_code
_entity_poly.pdbx_strand_id
1 'polypeptide(L)'
;MERDNPSLLIQKTTLVSAVKEAGLWHAEQELAFPIVVKSGKNKAGSFIRYYFNYSAAAVSFPYVQGSGVELMSGCSILSGETMELQPWGFLVIKEAI
;
A
#
# COMPACT_ATOMS: atom_id res chain seq x y z
N MET A 1 -2.88 -37.95 -8.25
CA MET A 1 -3.97 -36.97 -8.26
C MET A 1 -3.35 -35.61 -7.98
N GLU A 2 -2.75 -35.01 -9.02
CA GLU A 2 -2.37 -33.59 -8.98
C GLU A 2 -3.66 -32.80 -8.91
N ARG A 3 -3.84 -32.01 -7.86
CA ARG A 3 -4.95 -31.07 -7.79
C ARG A 3 -4.70 -30.01 -8.85
N ASP A 4 -5.70 -29.69 -9.66
CA ASP A 4 -5.70 -28.51 -10.53
C ASP A 4 -5.33 -27.28 -9.69
N ASN A 5 -4.05 -26.89 -9.71
CA ASN A 5 -3.54 -25.71 -9.05
C ASN A 5 -3.45 -24.63 -10.13
N PRO A 6 -4.42 -23.70 -10.22
CA PRO A 6 -4.39 -22.66 -11.24
C PRO A 6 -3.11 -21.83 -11.10
N SER A 7 -2.57 -21.35 -12.20
CA SER A 7 -1.36 -20.53 -12.16
C SER A 7 -1.57 -19.29 -11.28
N LEU A 8 -0.50 -18.79 -10.66
CA LEU A 8 -0.53 -17.60 -9.82
C LEU A 8 -1.17 -16.39 -10.52
N LEU A 9 -0.99 -16.31 -11.85
CA LEU A 9 -1.58 -15.25 -12.66
C LEU A 9 -3.11 -15.34 -12.65
N ILE A 10 -3.68 -16.52 -12.85
CA ILE A 10 -5.14 -16.73 -12.84
C ILE A 10 -5.69 -16.44 -11.45
N GLN A 11 -5.01 -16.90 -10.39
CA GLN A 11 -5.42 -16.61 -9.01
C GLN A 11 -5.46 -15.09 -8.74
N LYS A 12 -4.41 -14.37 -9.18
CA LYS A 12 -4.31 -12.92 -9.02
C LYS A 12 -5.41 -12.19 -9.80
N THR A 13 -5.61 -12.53 -11.07
CA THR A 13 -6.60 -11.82 -11.90
C THR A 13 -8.02 -12.06 -11.42
N THR A 14 -8.37 -13.29 -11.05
CA THR A 14 -9.68 -13.62 -10.48
C THR A 14 -9.94 -12.85 -9.19
N LEU A 15 -8.96 -12.76 -8.29
CA LEU A 15 -9.09 -12.00 -7.05
C LEU A 15 -9.28 -10.49 -7.32
N VAL A 16 -8.50 -9.92 -8.26
CA VAL A 16 -8.62 -8.50 -8.63
C VAL A 16 -10.01 -8.19 -9.16
N SER A 17 -10.55 -9.02 -10.05
CA SER A 17 -11.90 -8.84 -10.59
C SER A 17 -12.96 -8.91 -9.49
N ALA A 18 -12.91 -9.91 -8.62
CA ALA A 18 -13.86 -10.07 -7.52
C ALA A 18 -13.85 -8.87 -6.55
N VAL A 19 -12.68 -8.33 -6.22
CA VAL A 19 -12.55 -7.14 -5.35
C VAL A 19 -13.12 -5.90 -6.03
N LYS A 20 -12.90 -5.72 -7.34
CA LYS A 20 -13.47 -4.61 -8.12
C LYS A 20 -14.99 -4.69 -8.21
N GLU A 21 -15.52 -5.88 -8.50
CA GLU A 21 -16.96 -6.13 -8.56
C GLU A 21 -17.65 -5.88 -7.20
N ALA A 22 -16.97 -6.20 -6.10
CA ALA A 22 -17.46 -5.93 -4.75
C ALA A 22 -17.37 -4.45 -4.33
N GLY A 23 -16.80 -3.57 -5.16
CA GLY A 23 -16.59 -2.16 -4.82
C GLY A 23 -15.55 -1.93 -3.72
N LEU A 24 -14.69 -2.91 -3.47
CA LEU A 24 -13.64 -2.89 -2.44
C LEU A 24 -12.27 -2.49 -3.01
N TRP A 25 -12.25 -2.03 -4.27
CA TRP A 25 -11.02 -1.57 -4.92
C TRP A 25 -10.66 -0.15 -4.50
N HIS A 26 -9.44 0.02 -3.99
CA HIS A 26 -8.89 1.31 -3.57
C HIS A 26 -7.56 1.60 -4.26
N ALA A 27 -7.21 2.87 -4.41
CA ALA A 27 -5.99 3.30 -5.13
C ALA A 27 -4.68 2.71 -4.55
N GLU A 28 -4.66 2.36 -3.25
CA GLU A 28 -3.51 1.71 -2.63
C GLU A 28 -3.27 0.26 -3.09
N GLN A 29 -4.29 -0.41 -3.63
CA GLN A 29 -4.19 -1.79 -4.13
C GLN A 29 -3.58 -1.87 -5.54
N GLU A 30 -3.35 -0.72 -6.18
CA GLU A 30 -2.49 -0.63 -7.38
C GLU A 30 -1.01 -0.87 -7.03
N LEU A 31 -0.61 -0.60 -5.77
CA LEU A 31 0.71 -0.96 -5.29
C LEU A 31 0.77 -2.48 -5.08
N ALA A 32 1.78 -3.09 -5.69
CA ALA A 32 2.06 -4.50 -5.58
C ALA A 32 3.50 -4.72 -5.10
N PHE A 33 3.82 -5.98 -4.81
CA PHE A 33 5.19 -6.40 -4.51
C PHE A 33 6.20 -5.71 -5.46
N PRO A 34 7.28 -5.11 -4.94
CA PRO A 34 7.84 -5.28 -3.60
C PRO A 34 7.25 -4.42 -2.47
N ILE A 35 6.32 -3.51 -2.80
CA ILE A 35 5.71 -2.61 -1.82
C ILE A 35 4.47 -3.29 -1.22
N VAL A 36 4.44 -3.42 0.10
CA VAL A 36 3.28 -3.92 0.83
C VAL A 36 2.69 -2.79 1.65
N VAL A 37 1.40 -2.54 1.42
CA VAL A 37 0.62 -1.53 2.14
C VAL A 37 -0.26 -2.19 3.18
N LYS A 38 -0.30 -1.60 4.37
CA LYS A 38 -1.27 -1.93 5.43
C LYS A 38 -1.90 -0.63 5.93
N SER A 39 -3.18 -0.67 6.24
CA SER A 39 -3.91 0.49 6.73
C SER A 39 -4.78 0.12 7.93
N GLY A 40 -5.10 1.12 8.76
CA GLY A 40 -5.94 0.95 9.93
C GLY A 40 -6.29 2.30 10.57
N LYS A 41 -7.15 2.28 11.60
CA LYS A 41 -7.45 3.46 12.41
C LYS A 41 -6.75 3.36 13.76
N ASN A 42 -6.16 4.47 14.21
CA ASN A 42 -5.62 4.56 15.56
C ASN A 42 -6.73 4.81 16.60
N LYS A 43 -6.37 4.90 17.89
CA LYS A 43 -7.32 5.18 18.98
C LYS A 43 -8.04 6.53 18.86
N ALA A 44 -7.45 7.48 18.13
CA ALA A 44 -8.06 8.79 17.86
C ALA A 44 -8.95 8.79 16.60
N GLY A 45 -9.13 7.64 15.94
CA GLY A 45 -9.93 7.50 14.72
C GLY A 45 -9.23 7.94 13.43
N SER A 46 -7.98 8.43 13.51
CA SER A 46 -7.19 8.83 12.33
C SER A 46 -6.75 7.59 11.54
N PHE A 47 -6.80 7.69 10.21
CA PHE A 47 -6.24 6.67 9.33
C PHE A 47 -4.71 6.69 9.38
N ILE A 48 -4.13 5.52 9.62
CA ILE A 48 -2.69 5.26 9.57
C ILE A 48 -2.42 4.31 8.41
N ARG A 49 -1.43 4.65 7.60
CA ARG A 49 -0.92 3.83 6.51
C ARG A 49 0.52 3.45 6.73
N TYR A 50 0.82 2.21 6.47
CA TYR A 50 2.14 1.61 6.58
C TYR A 50 2.57 1.12 5.20
N TYR A 51 3.71 1.58 4.74
CA TYR A 51 4.33 1.13 3.50
C TYR A 51 5.62 0.40 3.85
N PHE A 52 5.78 -0.81 3.33
CA PHE A 52 6.96 -1.63 3.55
C PHE A 52 7.60 -1.98 2.21
N ASN A 53 8.91 -1.78 2.10
CA ASN A 53 9.68 -2.29 0.98
C ASN A 53 10.27 -3.65 1.35
N TYR A 54 9.68 -4.74 0.86
CA TYR A 54 10.22 -6.10 1.06
C TYR A 54 11.19 -6.48 -0.06
N SER A 55 12.17 -5.62 -0.33
CA SER A 55 13.24 -5.89 -1.28
C SER A 55 14.56 -5.27 -0.84
N ALA A 56 15.65 -5.77 -1.42
CA ALA A 56 17.00 -5.25 -1.22
C ALA A 56 17.32 -4.02 -2.11
N ALA A 57 16.37 -3.55 -2.91
CA ALA A 57 16.53 -2.37 -3.77
C ALA A 57 15.73 -1.19 -3.21
N ALA A 58 16.17 0.04 -3.47
CA ALA A 58 15.35 1.21 -3.21
C ALA A 58 14.15 1.22 -4.18
N VAL A 59 12.99 1.66 -3.70
CA VAL A 59 11.75 1.73 -4.48
C VAL A 59 11.09 3.08 -4.31
N SER A 60 10.56 3.62 -5.41
CA SER A 60 9.81 4.86 -5.40
C SER A 60 8.39 4.62 -5.90
N PHE A 61 7.42 5.30 -5.30
CA PHE A 61 6.01 5.18 -5.68
C PHE A 61 5.26 6.49 -5.44
N PRO A 62 4.21 6.77 -6.23
CA PRO A 62 3.36 7.93 -5.99
C PRO A 62 2.45 7.69 -4.77
N TYR A 63 2.41 8.66 -3.86
CA TYR A 63 1.45 8.68 -2.77
C TYR A 63 0.13 9.28 -3.27
N VAL A 64 -0.87 8.42 -3.47
CA VAL A 64 -2.15 8.80 -4.11
C VAL A 64 -3.26 9.05 -3.09
N GLN A 65 -2.92 9.09 -1.80
CA GLN A 65 -3.87 9.28 -0.71
C GLN A 65 -3.97 10.74 -0.27
N GLY A 66 -4.83 11.01 0.72
CA GLY A 66 -5.00 12.37 1.25
C GLY A 66 -3.73 12.88 1.92
N SER A 67 -3.56 14.21 2.00
CA SER A 67 -2.42 14.80 2.71
C SER A 67 -2.31 14.27 4.14
N GLY A 68 -1.09 14.24 4.66
CA GLY A 68 -0.81 13.62 5.94
C GLY A 68 0.50 14.04 6.55
N VAL A 69 0.89 13.35 7.61
CA VAL A 69 2.17 13.56 8.30
C VAL A 69 2.89 12.24 8.41
N GLU A 70 4.16 12.25 8.00
CA GLU A 70 5.10 11.16 8.19
C GLU A 70 5.52 11.10 9.65
N LEU A 71 5.24 9.98 10.32
CA LEU A 71 5.34 9.92 11.78
C LEU A 71 6.78 9.81 12.30
N MET A 72 7.76 9.44 11.47
CA MET A 72 9.14 9.27 11.93
C MET A 72 9.92 10.59 11.87
N SER A 73 9.77 11.38 10.81
CA SER A 73 10.39 12.70 10.65
C SER A 73 9.50 13.86 11.11
N GLY A 74 8.18 13.68 11.15
CA GLY A 74 7.21 14.75 11.39
C GLY A 74 6.92 15.61 10.15
N CYS A 75 7.47 15.29 8.98
CA CYS A 75 7.25 16.04 7.75
C CYS A 75 5.81 15.89 7.24
N SER A 76 5.25 16.99 6.75
CA SER A 76 3.97 16.97 6.02
C SER A 76 4.17 16.35 4.64
N ILE A 77 3.22 15.51 4.24
CA ILE A 77 3.16 14.86 2.92
C ILE A 77 1.92 15.35 2.19
N LEU A 78 2.08 15.69 0.92
CA LEU A 78 0.98 16.07 0.04
C LEU A 78 0.58 14.92 -0.88
N SER A 79 -0.70 14.92 -1.28
CA SER A 79 -1.18 13.99 -2.29
C SER A 79 -0.45 14.22 -3.62
N GLY A 80 -0.05 13.13 -4.27
CA GLY A 80 0.71 13.13 -5.52
C GLY A 80 2.22 13.19 -5.36
N GLU A 81 2.75 13.35 -4.14
CA GLU A 81 4.20 13.32 -3.91
C GLU A 81 4.78 11.92 -4.16
N THR A 82 6.01 11.88 -4.67
CA THR A 82 6.73 10.62 -4.84
C THR A 82 7.45 10.27 -3.55
N MET A 83 7.12 9.11 -2.98
CA MET A 83 7.76 8.57 -1.80
C MET A 83 8.90 7.64 -2.23
N GLU A 84 10.00 7.66 -1.49
CA GLU A 84 11.11 6.74 -1.67
C GLU A 84 11.30 5.91 -0.40
N LEU A 85 11.40 4.58 -0.58
CA LEU A 85 11.76 3.64 0.47
C LEU A 85 13.11 3.03 0.15
N GLN A 86 14.03 3.16 1.09
CA GLN A 86 15.32 2.46 1.04
C GLN A 86 15.13 0.93 1.12
N PRO A 87 16.16 0.13 0.78
CA PRO A 87 16.13 -1.32 0.97
C PRO A 87 15.65 -1.70 2.37
N TRP A 88 14.64 -2.58 2.44
CA TRP A 88 14.00 -2.98 3.70
C TRP A 88 13.38 -1.84 4.53
N GLY A 89 13.26 -0.65 3.95
CA GLY A 89 12.72 0.54 4.59
C GLY A 89 11.20 0.49 4.72
N PHE A 90 10.69 1.35 5.59
CA PHE A 90 9.26 1.52 5.79
C PHE A 90 8.90 2.98 6.02
N LEU A 91 7.63 3.31 5.79
CA LEU A 91 7.06 4.64 5.98
C LEU A 91 5.75 4.49 6.75
N VAL A 92 5.51 5.40 7.70
CA VAL A 92 4.24 5.44 8.44
C VAL A 92 3.63 6.82 8.31
N ILE A 93 2.46 6.88 7.68
CA ILE A 93 1.75 8.13 7.42
C ILE A 93 0.45 8.15 8.23
N LYS A 94 0.22 9.24 8.95
CA LYS A 94 -1.09 9.57 9.51
C LYS A 94 -1.78 10.55 8.57
N GLU A 95 -2.95 10.19 8.05
CA GLU A 95 -3.73 11.09 7.21
C GLU A 95 -4.31 12.26 8.01
N ALA A 96 -4.40 13.42 7.38
CA ALA A 96 -5.20 14.53 7.88
C ALA A 96 -6.70 14.16 7.84
N ILE A 97 -7.46 14.70 8.79
CA ILE A 97 -8.92 14.51 8.89
C ILE A 97 -9.61 15.51 7.97
#